data_AF-A0A7C6UB51-F1
#
_entry.id   AF-A0A7C6UB51-F1
#
_cell.length_a   1.000
_cell.length_b   1.000
_cell.length_c   1.000
_cell.angle_alpha   90.00
_cell.angle_beta   90.00
_cell.angle_gamma   90.00
#
_symmetry.space_group_name_H-M   'P 1'
#
loop_
_entity.id
_entity.type
_entity.pdbx_description
1 polymer ?
#
loop_
_entity_poly.entity_id
_entity_poly.type
_entity_poly.pdbx_seq_one_letter_code
_entity_poly.pdbx_strand_id
1 'polypeptide(L)'
;MEHKFGFIVHPLSLEDAYRTFRFMKGWPPGLVSRALRWLPPLKVSEITGIESGYGRSSGYFISTNLTSRQMLELPQQYVLQKIIKSGRLGQKLGARIIGLGAMTAVVGDGGITVARHLKTAVTTGNSFTVAAALEATREAAEIMGINLSQAEVMILGATGSIGSACAQILAREGVNYLTLVARDQPRLENLALKILYDTGVSCKVTCQLKKAARRAEVIVAVSGSAESLLEPEDLLPGAVVCDVARPRDISSRVARCRNDVLVIEGGVIEVPGDVNFNFNFGFPPRLAYACM
;
A
#
# COMPACT_ATOMS: atom_id res chain seq x y z
N MET A 1 2.79 -16.76 -24.58
CA MET A 1 3.97 -15.87 -24.49
C MET A 1 4.18 -15.57 -23.03
N GLU A 2 5.42 -15.60 -22.54
CA GLU A 2 5.74 -15.24 -21.17
C GLU A 2 6.02 -13.73 -21.11
N HIS A 3 5.25 -13.00 -20.31
CA HIS A 3 5.43 -11.56 -20.12
C HIS A 3 6.30 -11.31 -18.90
N LYS A 4 7.29 -10.43 -19.03
CA LYS A 4 8.18 -10.05 -17.93
C LYS A 4 7.76 -8.71 -17.32
N PHE A 5 7.74 -8.64 -15.99
CA PHE A 5 7.56 -7.39 -15.25
C PHE A 5 8.76 -7.09 -14.34
N GLY A 6 8.90 -5.84 -13.92
CA GLY A 6 9.85 -5.44 -12.90
C GLY A 6 9.10 -4.74 -11.78
N PHE A 7 9.36 -5.10 -10.54
CA PHE A 7 8.74 -4.46 -9.39
C PHE A 7 9.81 -3.79 -8.54
N ILE A 8 9.75 -2.47 -8.44
CA ILE A 8 10.73 -1.68 -7.70
C ILE A 8 10.37 -1.73 -6.23
N VAL A 9 11.29 -2.29 -5.44
CA VAL A 9 11.18 -2.41 -3.99
C VAL A 9 12.22 -1.52 -3.31
N HIS A 10 12.05 -1.35 -2.00
CA HIS A 10 13.04 -0.70 -1.17
C HIS A 10 12.95 -1.28 0.25
N PRO A 11 14.04 -1.30 1.02
CA PRO A 11 13.98 -1.68 2.43
C PRO A 11 13.07 -0.70 3.20
N LEU A 12 12.12 -1.22 3.99
CA LEU A 12 11.25 -0.37 4.81
C LEU A 12 12.03 0.19 6.01
N SER A 13 12.90 -0.65 6.57
CA SER A 13 13.77 -0.35 7.70
C SER A 13 15.24 -0.67 7.40
N LEU A 14 16.15 -0.24 8.27
CA LEU A 14 17.55 -0.70 8.20
C LEU A 14 17.68 -2.20 8.47
N GLU A 15 16.77 -2.80 9.24
CA GLU A 15 16.74 -4.24 9.48
C GLU A 15 16.51 -5.04 8.19
N ASP A 16 15.61 -4.55 7.32
CA ASP A 16 15.37 -5.15 6.01
C ASP A 16 16.60 -5.04 5.10
N ALA A 17 17.33 -3.93 5.22
CA ALA A 17 18.59 -3.75 4.49
C ALA A 17 19.65 -4.77 4.97
N TYR A 18 19.76 -5.04 6.27
CA TYR A 18 20.66 -6.08 6.79
C TYR A 18 20.27 -7.49 6.34
N ARG A 19 18.97 -7.79 6.22
CA ARG A 19 18.48 -9.07 5.70
C ARG A 19 18.85 -9.26 4.24
N THR A 20 18.71 -8.20 3.43
CA THR A 20 19.05 -8.20 2.01
C THR A 20 20.57 -8.26 1.80
N PHE A 21 21.33 -7.47 2.55
CA PHE A 21 22.79 -7.39 2.47
C PHE A 21 23.44 -8.03 3.69
N ARG A 22 23.46 -9.37 3.73
CA ARG A 22 23.99 -10.15 4.87
C ARG A 22 25.44 -9.78 5.25
N PHE A 23 26.26 -9.31 4.30
CA PHE A 23 27.64 -8.89 4.56
C PHE A 23 27.76 -7.57 5.35
N MET A 24 26.70 -6.76 5.39
CA MET A 24 26.65 -5.53 6.21
C MET A 24 26.22 -5.83 7.65
N LYS A 25 25.86 -7.08 7.96
CA LYS A 25 25.42 -7.48 9.30
C LYS A 25 26.56 -7.23 10.30
N GLY A 26 26.32 -6.33 11.26
CA GLY A 26 27.30 -5.91 12.27
C GLY A 26 27.94 -4.54 12.03
N TRP A 27 27.68 -3.90 10.89
CA TRP A 27 28.11 -2.52 10.67
C TRP A 27 27.27 -1.52 11.51
N PRO A 28 27.84 -0.37 11.90
CA PRO A 28 27.07 0.68 12.57
C PRO A 28 25.90 1.19 11.70
N PRO A 29 24.70 1.44 12.27
CA PRO A 29 23.52 1.88 11.50
C PRO A 29 23.76 3.12 10.63
N GLY A 30 24.51 4.10 11.13
CA GLY A 30 24.84 5.32 10.38
C GLY A 30 25.71 5.05 9.16
N LEU A 31 26.62 4.08 9.25
CA LEU A 31 27.51 3.70 8.16
C LEU A 31 26.75 2.94 7.07
N VAL A 32 25.86 2.03 7.45
CA VAL A 32 24.99 1.28 6.53
C VAL A 32 24.04 2.22 5.81
N SER A 33 23.37 3.11 6.53
CA SER A 33 22.54 4.17 5.95
C SER A 33 23.34 5.00 4.94
N ARG A 34 24.58 5.37 5.24
CA ARG A 34 25.44 6.08 4.28
C ARG A 34 25.79 5.23 3.07
N ALA A 35 26.18 3.98 3.24
CA ALA A 35 26.54 3.07 2.15
C ALA A 35 25.37 2.81 1.18
N LEU A 36 24.18 2.57 1.73
CA LEU A 36 22.92 2.38 0.99
C LEU A 36 22.64 3.51 -0.02
N ARG A 37 22.90 4.76 0.36
CA ARG A 37 22.74 5.91 -0.54
C ARG A 37 23.60 5.77 -1.79
N TRP A 38 24.83 5.29 -1.68
CA TRP A 38 25.76 5.22 -2.81
C TRP A 38 25.58 3.96 -3.66
N LEU A 39 25.01 2.90 -3.11
CA LEU A 39 24.81 1.62 -3.82
C LEU A 39 23.90 1.78 -5.05
N PRO A 40 24.30 1.28 -6.23
CA PRO A 40 23.46 1.31 -7.42
C PRO A 40 22.23 0.40 -7.26
N PRO A 41 21.15 0.60 -8.03
CA PRO A 41 20.03 -0.33 -8.06
C PRO A 41 20.46 -1.73 -8.44
N LEU A 42 19.78 -2.73 -7.88
CA LEU A 42 20.18 -4.13 -8.03
C LEU A 42 18.98 -5.07 -8.04
N LYS A 43 19.08 -6.12 -8.87
CA LYS A 43 18.15 -7.25 -8.91
C LYS A 43 18.29 -8.01 -7.59
N VAL A 44 17.22 -8.02 -6.80
CA VAL A 44 17.16 -8.73 -5.51
C VAL A 44 16.77 -10.17 -5.72
N SER A 45 15.75 -10.41 -6.54
CA SER A 45 15.27 -11.76 -6.84
C SER A 45 14.61 -11.83 -8.21
N GLU A 46 14.37 -13.07 -8.65
CA GLU A 46 13.60 -13.41 -9.84
C GLU A 46 12.36 -14.18 -9.39
N ILE A 47 11.21 -13.79 -9.93
CA ILE A 47 9.91 -14.33 -9.62
C ILE A 47 9.53 -15.28 -10.75
N THR A 48 9.20 -16.51 -10.39
CA THR A 48 8.90 -17.61 -11.32
C THR A 48 7.63 -18.33 -10.89
N GLY A 49 7.03 -19.13 -11.78
CA GLY A 49 5.88 -19.98 -11.44
C GLY A 49 4.52 -19.27 -11.39
N ILE A 50 4.42 -18.02 -11.88
CA ILE A 50 3.12 -17.35 -12.03
C ILE A 50 2.43 -17.89 -13.28
N GLU A 51 1.33 -18.61 -13.07
CA GLU A 51 0.56 -19.25 -14.13
C GLU A 51 -0.93 -19.23 -13.80
N SER A 52 -1.74 -18.87 -14.78
CA SER A 52 -3.21 -18.92 -14.72
C SER A 52 -3.76 -19.56 -15.99
N GLY A 53 -5.07 -19.82 -16.02
CA GLY A 53 -5.76 -20.26 -17.24
C GLY A 53 -5.63 -19.30 -18.43
N TYR A 54 -5.21 -18.05 -18.19
CA TYR A 54 -5.06 -17.01 -19.21
C TYR A 54 -3.62 -16.82 -19.70
N GLY A 55 -2.61 -17.34 -18.99
CA GLY A 55 -1.22 -17.18 -19.38
C GLY A 55 -0.20 -17.29 -18.24
N ARG A 56 1.08 -17.05 -18.61
CA ARG A 56 2.25 -17.17 -17.73
C ARG A 56 3.02 -15.85 -17.65
N SER A 57 3.59 -15.57 -16.48
CA SER A 57 4.37 -14.37 -16.22
C SER A 57 5.60 -14.69 -15.38
N SER A 58 6.64 -13.87 -15.52
CA SER A 58 7.81 -13.85 -14.63
C SER A 58 8.23 -12.42 -14.35
N GLY A 59 9.02 -12.21 -13.30
CA GLY A 59 9.39 -10.86 -12.93
C GLY A 59 10.65 -10.74 -12.11
N TYR A 60 11.01 -9.51 -11.79
CA TYR A 60 12.20 -9.19 -11.01
C TYR A 60 11.87 -8.21 -9.91
N PHE A 61 12.31 -8.50 -8.69
CA PHE A 61 12.39 -7.48 -7.65
C PHE A 61 13.67 -6.67 -7.81
N ILE A 62 13.52 -5.35 -7.86
CA ILE A 62 14.62 -4.41 -8.10
C ILE A 62 14.67 -3.41 -6.95
N SER A 63 15.74 -3.44 -6.16
CA SER A 63 15.89 -2.54 -5.03
C SER A 63 16.50 -1.20 -5.45
N THR A 64 15.91 -0.09 -4.98
CA THR A 64 16.53 1.24 -5.05
C THR A 64 17.67 1.43 -4.04
N ASN A 65 17.74 0.56 -3.02
CA ASN A 65 18.62 0.62 -1.86
C ASN A 65 18.46 1.85 -0.97
N LEU A 66 17.33 2.56 -1.04
CA LEU A 66 17.01 3.64 -0.10
C LEU A 66 16.01 3.14 0.93
N THR A 67 16.16 3.49 2.20
CA THR A 67 15.13 3.18 3.20
C THR A 67 13.95 4.14 3.11
N SER A 68 12.78 3.78 3.67
CA SER A 68 11.62 4.69 3.75
C SER A 68 11.99 6.07 4.29
N ARG A 69 12.76 6.08 5.40
CA ARG A 69 13.25 7.30 6.04
C ARG A 69 14.13 8.13 5.11
N GLN A 70 15.06 7.50 4.39
CA GLN A 70 15.91 8.21 3.43
C GLN A 70 15.12 8.77 2.25
N MET A 71 14.11 8.05 1.77
CA MET A 71 13.27 8.53 0.67
C MET A 71 12.45 9.76 1.07
N LEU A 72 12.13 9.93 2.36
CA LEU A 72 11.46 11.11 2.91
C LEU A 72 12.43 12.27 3.22
N GLU A 73 13.62 11.98 3.73
CA GLU A 73 14.58 13.00 4.20
C GLU A 73 15.53 13.52 3.09
N LEU A 74 15.82 12.72 2.06
CA LEU A 74 16.72 13.11 0.98
C LEU A 74 16.03 14.02 -0.05
N PRO A 75 16.80 14.83 -0.82
CA PRO A 75 16.23 15.64 -1.88
C PRO A 75 15.42 14.81 -2.88
N GLN A 76 14.18 15.22 -3.14
CA GLN A 76 13.24 14.49 -4.00
C GLN A 76 13.83 14.13 -5.37
N GLN A 77 14.56 15.04 -6.01
CA GLN A 77 15.18 14.81 -7.32
C GLN A 77 16.21 13.66 -7.27
N TYR A 78 16.96 13.54 -6.17
CA TYR A 78 17.91 12.46 -5.97
C TYR A 78 17.21 11.10 -5.86
N VAL A 79 16.13 11.03 -5.08
CA VAL A 79 15.32 9.82 -4.91
C VAL A 79 14.68 9.41 -6.23
N LEU A 80 14.10 10.35 -6.97
CA LEU A 80 13.53 10.09 -8.31
C LEU A 80 14.57 9.54 -9.28
N GLN A 81 15.79 10.08 -9.29
CA GLN A 81 16.87 9.54 -10.13
C GLN A 81 17.23 8.09 -9.76
N LYS A 82 17.19 7.71 -8.49
CA LYS A 82 17.39 6.32 -8.05
C LYS A 82 16.25 5.41 -8.51
N ILE A 83 15.00 5.87 -8.43
CA ILE A 83 13.83 5.12 -8.91
C ILE A 83 13.92 4.94 -10.43
N ILE A 84 14.23 6.00 -11.18
CA ILE A 84 14.41 5.94 -12.65
C ILE A 84 15.53 4.96 -13.03
N LYS A 85 16.69 5.00 -12.34
CA LYS A 85 17.78 4.04 -12.57
C LYS A 85 17.35 2.60 -12.30
N SER A 86 16.52 2.38 -11.28
CA SER A 86 15.97 1.06 -10.95
C SER A 86 15.00 0.59 -12.04
N GLY A 87 14.12 1.46 -12.53
CA GLY A 87 13.25 1.18 -13.68
C GLY A 87 14.05 0.83 -14.94
N ARG A 88 15.11 1.59 -15.26
CA ARG A 88 16.00 1.29 -16.38
C ARG A 88 16.70 -0.06 -16.26
N LEU A 89 17.05 -0.49 -15.04
CA LEU A 89 17.55 -1.84 -14.81
C LEU A 89 16.49 -2.90 -15.15
N GLY A 90 15.23 -2.68 -14.76
CA GLY A 90 14.12 -3.55 -15.14
C GLY A 90 13.92 -3.65 -16.65
N GLN A 91 14.05 -2.53 -17.36
CA GLN A 91 13.99 -2.52 -18.83
C GLN A 91 15.11 -3.37 -19.45
N LYS A 92 16.33 -3.27 -18.92
CA LYS A 92 17.47 -4.09 -19.38
C LYS A 92 17.24 -5.59 -19.12
N LEU A 93 16.49 -5.94 -18.08
CA LEU A 93 16.08 -7.31 -17.77
C LEU A 93 14.89 -7.80 -18.61
N GLY A 94 14.36 -6.96 -19.49
CA GLY A 94 13.26 -7.30 -20.41
C GLY A 94 11.86 -7.06 -19.85
N ALA A 95 11.72 -6.36 -18.71
CA ALA A 95 10.42 -6.00 -18.17
C ALA A 95 9.66 -5.08 -19.13
N ARG A 96 8.39 -5.39 -19.39
CA ARG A 96 7.49 -4.58 -20.24
C ARG A 96 6.64 -3.59 -19.43
N ILE A 97 6.46 -3.88 -18.15
CA ILE A 97 5.80 -3.02 -17.17
C ILE A 97 6.65 -2.95 -15.90
N ILE A 98 6.70 -1.76 -15.30
CA ILE A 98 7.41 -1.49 -14.06
C ILE A 98 6.41 -1.08 -12.98
N GLY A 99 6.30 -1.88 -11.92
CA GLY A 99 5.54 -1.54 -10.72
C GLY A 99 6.37 -0.72 -9.74
N LEU A 100 5.75 0.27 -9.13
CA LEU A 100 6.34 1.11 -8.08
C LEU A 100 5.77 0.69 -6.72
N GLY A 101 6.58 0.04 -5.90
CA GLY A 101 6.19 -0.37 -4.55
C GLY A 101 6.39 0.72 -3.50
N ALA A 102 5.45 0.79 -2.55
CA ALA A 102 5.54 1.60 -1.33
C ALA A 102 6.01 3.05 -1.59
N MET A 103 7.09 3.51 -0.96
CA MET A 103 7.54 4.89 -1.06
C MET A 103 7.97 5.29 -2.47
N THR A 104 8.28 4.35 -3.36
CA THR A 104 8.63 4.65 -4.75
C THR A 104 7.45 5.17 -5.57
N ALA A 105 6.22 4.82 -5.18
CA ALA A 105 4.98 5.36 -5.76
C ALA A 105 4.52 6.66 -5.09
N VAL A 106 4.94 6.92 -3.85
CA VAL A 106 4.53 8.09 -3.05
C VAL A 106 5.42 9.29 -3.30
N VAL A 107 6.73 9.10 -3.43
CA VAL A 107 7.68 10.19 -3.64
C VAL A 107 7.51 10.82 -5.02
N GLY A 108 7.30 12.13 -5.04
CA GLY A 108 7.15 12.90 -6.28
C GLY A 108 5.70 13.02 -6.72
N ASP A 109 5.42 12.60 -7.95
CA ASP A 109 4.16 12.87 -8.66
C ASP A 109 3.38 11.59 -8.99
N GLY A 110 3.40 10.60 -8.09
CA GLY A 110 2.67 9.35 -8.29
C GLY A 110 3.24 8.47 -9.41
N GLY A 111 4.52 8.65 -9.74
CA GLY A 111 5.19 7.91 -10.81
C GLY A 111 5.11 8.54 -12.20
N ILE A 112 4.46 9.71 -12.37
CA ILE A 112 4.35 10.40 -13.66
C ILE A 112 5.75 10.77 -14.20
N THR A 113 6.62 11.34 -13.37
CA THR A 113 8.00 11.65 -13.75
C THR A 113 8.77 10.39 -14.09
N VAL A 114 8.59 9.30 -13.34
CA VAL A 114 9.25 8.02 -13.61
C VAL A 114 8.79 7.46 -14.97
N ALA A 115 7.49 7.46 -15.23
CA ALA A 115 6.89 7.03 -16.50
C ALA A 115 7.45 7.81 -17.69
N ARG A 116 7.57 9.14 -17.58
CA ARG A 116 8.14 9.99 -18.64
C ARG A 116 9.60 9.68 -18.98
N HIS A 117 10.36 9.12 -18.04
CA HIS A 117 11.78 8.81 -18.21
C HIS A 117 12.06 7.35 -18.58
N LEU A 118 11.02 6.51 -18.66
CA LEU A 118 11.10 5.10 -19.00
C LEU A 118 10.34 4.83 -20.31
N LYS A 119 10.95 4.07 -21.21
CA LYS A 119 10.30 3.51 -22.41
C LYS A 119 9.21 2.43 -22.15
N THR A 120 9.03 1.99 -20.91
CA THR A 120 8.13 0.89 -20.52
C THR A 120 6.99 1.45 -19.69
N ALA A 121 5.84 0.77 -19.71
CA ALA A 121 4.71 1.17 -18.87
C ALA A 121 5.10 1.18 -17.39
N VAL A 122 4.52 2.12 -16.64
CA VAL A 122 4.73 2.26 -15.20
C VAL A 122 3.38 2.23 -14.51
N THR A 123 3.31 1.52 -13.38
CA THR A 123 2.11 1.44 -12.55
C THR A 123 2.47 1.59 -11.08
N THR A 124 1.57 2.17 -10.30
CA THR A 124 1.66 2.16 -8.83
C THR A 124 0.95 0.95 -8.21
N GLY A 125 0.15 0.23 -9.00
CA GLY A 125 -0.67 -0.88 -8.51
C GLY A 125 -1.88 -0.46 -7.67
N ASN A 126 -2.05 0.84 -7.37
CA ASN A 126 -3.09 1.33 -6.47
C ASN A 126 -4.51 0.92 -6.88
N SER A 127 -4.82 0.86 -8.18
CA SER A 127 -6.16 0.46 -8.63
C SER A 127 -6.51 -0.98 -8.23
N PHE A 128 -5.56 -1.90 -8.35
CA PHE A 128 -5.79 -3.29 -7.93
C PHE A 128 -5.79 -3.40 -6.41
N THR A 129 -4.96 -2.62 -5.71
CA THR A 129 -5.03 -2.48 -4.25
C THR A 129 -6.41 -2.01 -3.77
N VAL A 130 -7.02 -1.03 -4.43
CA VAL A 130 -8.38 -0.56 -4.12
C VAL A 130 -9.39 -1.69 -4.29
N ALA A 131 -9.35 -2.40 -5.43
CA ALA A 131 -10.26 -3.51 -5.68
C ALA A 131 -10.15 -4.60 -4.61
N ALA A 132 -8.93 -5.08 -4.33
CA ALA A 132 -8.67 -6.10 -3.33
C ALA A 132 -9.05 -5.65 -1.90
N ALA A 133 -8.78 -4.39 -1.55
CA ALA A 133 -9.14 -3.86 -0.24
C ALA A 133 -10.66 -3.76 -0.05
N LEU A 134 -11.40 -3.32 -1.08
CA LEU A 134 -12.86 -3.23 -1.04
C LEU A 134 -13.51 -4.61 -1.01
N GLU A 135 -13.01 -5.56 -1.79
CA GLU A 135 -13.45 -6.97 -1.76
C GLU A 135 -13.28 -7.57 -0.37
N ALA A 136 -12.08 -7.47 0.20
CA ALA A 136 -11.79 -7.95 1.56
C ALA A 136 -12.65 -7.25 2.63
N THR A 137 -12.92 -5.95 2.46
CA THR A 137 -13.79 -5.19 3.38
C THR A 137 -15.22 -5.71 3.35
N ARG A 138 -15.76 -6.02 2.15
CA ARG A 138 -17.12 -6.57 2.01
C ARG A 138 -17.24 -7.95 2.63
N GLU A 139 -16.30 -8.84 2.32
CA GLU A 139 -16.29 -10.19 2.86
C GLU A 139 -16.20 -10.18 4.40
N ALA A 140 -15.31 -9.34 4.96
CA ALA A 140 -15.20 -9.21 6.40
C ALA A 140 -16.44 -8.57 7.06
N ALA A 141 -17.08 -7.60 6.41
CA ALA A 141 -18.35 -7.04 6.88
C ALA A 141 -19.46 -8.09 6.88
N GLU A 142 -19.56 -8.91 5.82
CA GLU A 142 -20.52 -10.00 5.72
C GLU A 142 -20.31 -11.07 6.81
N ILE A 143 -19.05 -11.49 7.03
CA ILE A 143 -18.69 -12.43 8.10
C ILE A 143 -19.12 -11.91 9.47
N MET A 144 -19.00 -10.60 9.70
CA MET A 144 -19.39 -9.94 10.95
C MET A 144 -20.87 -9.56 11.01
N GLY A 145 -21.67 -9.86 9.97
CA GLY A 145 -23.09 -9.52 9.91
C GLY A 145 -23.38 -8.02 9.78
N ILE A 146 -22.42 -7.23 9.28
CA ILE A 146 -22.53 -5.77 9.13
C ILE A 146 -23.12 -5.43 7.75
N ASN A 147 -24.26 -4.77 7.73
CA ASN A 147 -24.83 -4.22 6.51
C ASN A 147 -24.18 -2.87 6.16
N LEU A 148 -23.28 -2.86 5.17
CA LEU A 148 -22.54 -1.66 4.75
C LEU A 148 -23.44 -0.46 4.34
N SER A 149 -24.66 -0.70 3.86
CA SER A 149 -25.57 0.39 3.49
C SER A 149 -26.13 1.18 4.69
N GLN A 150 -26.10 0.55 5.88
CA GLN A 150 -26.61 1.11 7.14
C GLN A 150 -25.49 1.37 8.16
N ALA A 151 -24.29 0.87 7.89
CA ALA A 151 -23.16 0.97 8.81
C ALA A 151 -22.42 2.31 8.72
N GLU A 152 -21.86 2.75 9.84
CA GLU A 152 -20.92 3.88 9.89
C GLU A 152 -19.54 3.45 9.36
N VAL A 153 -19.20 3.89 8.14
CA VAL A 153 -17.96 3.53 7.45
C VAL A 153 -16.96 4.68 7.47
N MET A 154 -15.76 4.42 7.98
CA MET A 154 -14.67 5.39 8.03
C MET A 154 -13.57 5.08 7.01
N ILE A 155 -13.14 6.10 6.26
CA ILE A 155 -11.96 6.03 5.39
C ILE A 155 -10.82 6.85 6.00
N LEU A 156 -9.80 6.18 6.53
CA LEU A 156 -8.58 6.80 7.03
C LEU A 156 -7.56 6.95 5.91
N GLY A 157 -7.08 8.18 5.70
CA GLY A 157 -6.26 8.52 4.55
C GLY A 157 -7.10 8.84 3.31
N ALA A 158 -8.31 9.37 3.49
CA ALA A 158 -9.28 9.61 2.43
C ALA A 158 -8.78 10.53 1.30
N THR A 159 -7.82 11.43 1.57
CA THR A 159 -7.23 12.29 0.54
C THR A 159 -6.13 11.61 -0.28
N GLY A 160 -5.73 10.38 0.06
CA GLY A 160 -4.79 9.57 -0.71
C GLY A 160 -5.40 9.00 -1.99
N SER A 161 -4.56 8.51 -2.90
CA SER A 161 -5.00 7.89 -4.16
C SER A 161 -5.92 6.68 -3.92
N ILE A 162 -5.55 5.81 -2.98
CA ILE A 162 -6.35 4.62 -2.62
C ILE A 162 -7.60 5.06 -1.86
N GLY A 163 -7.46 5.88 -0.82
CA GLY A 163 -8.57 6.26 0.06
C GLY A 163 -9.66 7.03 -0.65
N SER A 164 -9.29 7.96 -1.53
CA SER A 164 -10.28 8.71 -2.32
C SER A 164 -11.03 7.81 -3.30
N ALA A 165 -10.38 6.81 -3.89
CA ALA A 165 -11.03 5.84 -4.76
C ALA A 165 -11.96 4.90 -3.96
N CYS A 166 -11.52 4.38 -2.81
CA CYS A 166 -12.36 3.59 -1.92
C CYS A 166 -13.62 4.35 -1.49
N ALA A 167 -13.48 5.62 -1.08
CA ALA A 167 -14.60 6.46 -0.68
C ALA A 167 -15.61 6.67 -1.82
N GLN A 168 -15.14 6.97 -3.02
CA GLN A 168 -16.01 7.16 -4.19
C GLN A 168 -16.73 5.86 -4.61
N ILE A 169 -16.04 4.71 -4.58
CA ILE A 169 -16.62 3.42 -4.95
C ILE A 169 -17.67 3.00 -3.92
N LEU A 170 -17.35 3.05 -2.62
CA LEU A 170 -18.29 2.69 -1.56
C LEU A 170 -19.54 3.58 -1.58
N ALA A 171 -19.39 4.88 -1.84
CA ALA A 171 -20.54 5.78 -2.01
C ALA A 171 -21.44 5.35 -3.19
N ARG A 172 -20.85 4.99 -4.33
CA ARG A 172 -21.60 4.49 -5.51
C ARG A 172 -22.29 3.15 -5.25
N GLU A 173 -21.74 2.34 -4.37
CA GLU A 173 -22.28 1.02 -3.99
C GLU A 173 -23.36 1.10 -2.91
N GLY A 174 -23.74 2.30 -2.47
CA GLY A 174 -24.85 2.51 -1.54
C GLY A 174 -24.45 2.58 -0.08
N VAL A 175 -23.18 2.82 0.24
CA VAL A 175 -22.77 3.18 1.61
C VAL A 175 -23.18 4.62 1.91
N ASN A 176 -24.16 4.78 2.80
CA ASN A 176 -24.79 6.08 3.06
C ASN A 176 -24.08 6.90 4.15
N TYR A 177 -23.41 6.24 5.11
CA TYR A 177 -22.78 6.88 6.26
C TYR A 177 -21.26 6.82 6.14
N LEU A 178 -20.70 7.74 5.34
CA LEU A 178 -19.25 7.85 5.12
C LEU A 178 -18.62 8.96 5.96
N THR A 179 -17.61 8.60 6.74
CA THR A 179 -16.72 9.55 7.42
C THR A 179 -15.32 9.54 6.78
N LEU A 180 -14.94 10.65 6.17
CA LEU A 180 -13.64 10.87 5.53
C LEU A 180 -12.66 11.48 6.53
N VAL A 181 -11.53 10.81 6.74
CA VAL A 181 -10.51 11.22 7.70
C VAL A 181 -9.15 11.41 7.04
N ALA A 182 -8.59 12.61 7.18
CA ALA A 182 -7.24 12.97 6.77
C ALA A 182 -6.78 14.23 7.52
N ARG A 183 -5.52 14.64 7.31
CA ARG A 183 -4.96 15.88 7.91
C ARG A 183 -5.34 17.16 7.16
N ASP A 184 -5.57 17.03 5.85
CA ASP A 184 -5.81 18.14 4.94
C ASP A 184 -7.32 18.37 4.79
N GLN A 185 -7.85 19.32 5.56
CA GLN A 185 -9.27 19.64 5.61
C GLN A 185 -9.82 20.15 4.26
N PRO A 186 -9.18 21.11 3.55
CA PRO A 186 -9.65 21.53 2.24
C PRO A 186 -9.75 20.38 1.21
N ARG A 187 -8.78 19.46 1.20
CA ARG A 187 -8.84 18.29 0.30
C ARG A 187 -9.95 17.32 0.67
N LEU A 188 -10.28 17.17 1.95
CA LEU A 188 -11.42 16.36 2.39
C LEU A 188 -12.74 16.96 1.92
N GLU A 189 -12.91 18.28 2.09
CA GLU A 189 -14.12 18.99 1.67
C GLU A 189 -14.33 18.88 0.16
N ASN A 190 -13.27 19.05 -0.64
CA ASN A 190 -13.33 18.86 -2.08
C ASN A 190 -13.73 17.42 -2.48
N LEU A 191 -13.20 16.41 -1.78
CA LEU A 191 -13.59 15.02 -2.02
C LEU A 191 -15.05 14.76 -1.63
N ALA A 192 -15.51 15.28 -0.49
CA ALA A 192 -16.89 15.16 -0.04
C ALA A 192 -17.87 15.82 -1.03
N LEU A 193 -17.55 17.02 -1.52
CA LEU A 193 -18.34 17.70 -2.55
C LEU A 193 -18.41 16.89 -3.84
N LYS A 194 -17.29 16.29 -4.27
CA LYS A 194 -17.25 15.42 -5.44
C LYS A 194 -18.13 14.19 -5.26
N ILE A 195 -18.03 13.51 -4.12
CA ILE A 195 -18.87 12.33 -3.82
C ILE A 195 -20.35 12.72 -3.79
N LEU A 196 -20.69 13.84 -3.16
CA LEU A 196 -22.06 14.34 -3.12
C LEU A 196 -22.60 14.62 -4.53
N TYR A 197 -21.81 15.26 -5.40
CA TYR A 197 -22.19 15.54 -6.77
C TYR A 197 -22.36 14.26 -7.61
N ASP A 198 -21.43 13.31 -7.49
CA ASP A 198 -21.41 12.08 -8.30
C ASP A 198 -22.42 11.03 -7.84
N THR A 199 -22.81 11.03 -6.56
CA THR A 199 -23.55 9.91 -5.94
C THR A 199 -24.76 10.31 -5.10
N GLY A 200 -24.86 11.60 -4.71
CA GLY A 200 -25.86 12.07 -3.74
C GLY A 200 -25.53 11.79 -2.27
N VAL A 201 -24.44 11.07 -1.97
CA VAL A 201 -24.03 10.75 -0.60
C VAL A 201 -23.33 11.93 0.06
N SER A 202 -23.88 12.42 1.17
CA SER A 202 -23.25 13.46 1.99
C SER A 202 -22.24 12.85 2.95
N CYS A 203 -20.96 13.11 2.74
CA CYS A 203 -19.89 12.59 3.58
C CYS A 203 -19.59 13.53 4.76
N LYS A 204 -19.35 12.95 5.94
CA LYS A 204 -18.77 13.68 7.07
C LYS A 204 -17.26 13.81 6.88
N VAL A 205 -16.71 15.01 7.08
CA VAL A 205 -15.26 15.25 7.03
C VAL A 205 -14.72 15.56 8.42
N THR A 206 -13.56 15.01 8.77
CA THR A 206 -12.92 15.36 10.04
C THR A 206 -11.42 15.07 10.06
N CYS A 207 -10.66 15.91 10.77
CA CYS A 207 -9.28 15.63 11.16
C CYS A 207 -9.17 14.88 12.51
N GLN A 208 -10.29 14.63 13.20
CA GLN A 208 -10.31 14.02 14.54
C GLN A 208 -10.37 12.49 14.47
N LEU A 209 -9.25 11.87 14.09
CA LEU A 209 -9.13 10.42 13.86
C LEU A 209 -9.77 9.55 14.95
N LYS A 210 -9.33 9.68 16.20
CA LYS A 210 -9.76 8.79 17.30
C LYS A 210 -11.26 8.88 17.59
N LYS A 211 -11.86 10.07 17.41
CA LYS A 211 -13.31 10.25 17.61
C LYS A 211 -14.13 9.65 16.48
N ALA A 212 -13.62 9.67 15.25
CA ALA A 212 -14.25 9.00 14.12
C ALA A 212 -14.16 7.47 14.26
N ALA A 213 -12.98 6.95 14.61
CA ALA A 213 -12.75 5.52 14.79
C ALA A 213 -13.67 4.87 15.86
N ARG A 214 -13.94 5.59 16.96
CA ARG A 214 -14.85 5.12 18.03
C ARG A 214 -16.33 5.00 17.63
N ARG A 215 -16.71 5.46 16.44
CA ARG A 215 -18.07 5.37 15.92
C ARG A 215 -18.19 4.47 14.70
N ALA A 216 -17.06 4.11 14.10
CA ALA A 216 -17.04 3.38 12.85
C ALA A 216 -17.20 1.88 13.11
N GLU A 217 -18.18 1.28 12.45
CA GLU A 217 -18.35 -0.18 12.40
C GLU A 217 -17.41 -0.81 11.38
N VAL A 218 -17.08 -0.07 10.32
CA VAL A 218 -16.11 -0.50 9.30
C VAL A 218 -15.08 0.60 9.06
N ILE A 219 -13.80 0.24 9.08
CA ILE A 219 -12.68 1.14 8.87
C ILE A 219 -11.83 0.63 7.71
N VAL A 220 -11.65 1.43 6.67
CA VAL A 220 -10.64 1.21 5.63
C VAL A 220 -9.47 2.16 5.89
N ALA A 221 -8.32 1.61 6.28
CA ALA A 221 -7.14 2.35 6.69
C ALA A 221 -6.03 2.28 5.64
N VAL A 222 -5.73 3.43 5.02
CA VAL A 222 -4.83 3.54 3.85
C VAL A 222 -3.90 4.75 3.96
N SER A 223 -3.50 5.12 5.17
CA SER A 223 -2.66 6.30 5.38
C SER A 223 -1.22 6.07 4.91
N GLY A 224 -0.50 7.18 4.66
CA GLY A 224 0.94 7.19 4.39
C GLY A 224 1.79 7.46 5.63
N SER A 225 1.27 7.17 6.83
CA SER A 225 1.99 7.36 8.09
C SER A 225 3.13 6.36 8.24
N ALA A 226 4.21 6.78 8.89
CA ALA A 226 5.30 5.87 9.29
C ALA A 226 5.00 5.15 10.62
N GLU A 227 4.03 5.65 11.38
CA GLU A 227 3.63 5.15 12.70
C GLU A 227 2.17 4.71 12.69
N SER A 228 1.85 3.72 13.53
CA SER A 228 0.47 3.29 13.77
C SER A 228 -0.35 4.43 14.38
N LEU A 229 -1.56 4.61 13.89
CA LEU A 229 -2.43 5.74 14.20
C LEU A 229 -3.59 5.37 15.14
N LEU A 230 -3.98 4.10 15.16
CA LEU A 230 -5.08 3.59 15.98
C LEU A 230 -4.60 2.49 16.93
N GLU A 231 -4.98 2.64 18.19
CA GLU A 231 -4.72 1.70 19.27
C GLU A 231 -6.01 0.93 19.65
N PRO A 232 -5.92 -0.18 20.41
CA PRO A 232 -7.08 -0.97 20.79
C PRO A 232 -8.22 -0.18 21.41
N GLU A 233 -7.93 0.88 22.17
CA GLU A 233 -8.92 1.65 22.92
C GLU A 233 -9.69 2.65 22.03
N ASP A 234 -9.26 2.83 20.78
CA ASP A 234 -9.87 3.76 19.81
C ASP A 234 -10.90 3.09 18.89
N LEU A 235 -11.03 1.75 18.95
CA LEU A 235 -11.89 0.97 18.07
C LEU A 235 -13.21 0.57 18.73
N LEU A 236 -14.31 0.76 18.00
CA LEU A 236 -15.65 0.33 18.41
C LEU A 236 -15.68 -1.22 18.58
N PRO A 237 -16.30 -1.76 19.64
CA PRO A 237 -16.58 -3.19 19.74
C PRO A 237 -17.39 -3.70 18.55
N GLY A 238 -17.01 -4.84 17.99
CA GLY A 238 -17.62 -5.42 16.79
C GLY A 238 -17.08 -4.86 15.47
N ALA A 239 -16.15 -3.91 15.49
CA ALA A 239 -15.69 -3.25 14.28
C ALA A 239 -14.86 -4.17 13.36
N VAL A 240 -14.98 -3.94 12.05
CA VAL A 240 -14.13 -4.49 10.99
C VAL A 240 -13.11 -3.44 10.57
N VAL A 241 -11.84 -3.81 10.51
CA VAL A 241 -10.75 -2.93 10.10
C VAL A 241 -9.96 -3.56 8.97
N CYS A 242 -9.99 -2.94 7.80
CA CYS A 242 -9.18 -3.29 6.64
C CYS A 242 -7.93 -2.39 6.59
N ASP A 243 -6.78 -2.91 7.03
CA ASP A 243 -5.50 -2.18 7.06
C ASP A 243 -4.68 -2.45 5.80
N VAL A 244 -4.75 -1.49 4.87
CA VAL A 244 -4.06 -1.50 3.58
C VAL A 244 -2.67 -0.84 3.68
N ALA A 245 -2.43 -0.04 4.71
CA ALA A 245 -1.26 0.80 4.82
C ALA A 245 0.02 0.00 5.08
N ARG A 246 1.13 0.44 4.50
CA ARG A 246 2.49 -0.08 4.80
C ARG A 246 3.47 1.10 4.95
N PRO A 247 4.01 1.36 6.16
CA PRO A 247 3.75 0.68 7.46
C PRO A 247 2.28 0.68 7.90
N ARG A 248 1.91 -0.24 8.80
CA ARG A 248 0.52 -0.46 9.23
C ARG A 248 -0.06 0.71 10.02
N ASP A 249 -1.29 1.08 9.71
CA ASP A 249 -2.03 2.11 10.44
C ASP A 249 -2.56 1.61 11.78
N ILE A 250 -2.77 0.30 11.90
CA ILE A 250 -3.35 -0.33 13.09
C ILE A 250 -2.26 -0.98 13.93
N SER A 251 -2.27 -0.68 15.23
CA SER A 251 -1.34 -1.28 16.19
C SER A 251 -1.50 -2.80 16.25
N SER A 252 -0.38 -3.52 16.23
CA SER A 252 -0.38 -4.99 16.40
C SER A 252 -0.96 -5.46 17.75
N ARG A 253 -1.11 -4.54 18.71
CA ARG A 253 -1.80 -4.79 19.99
C ARG A 253 -3.28 -5.12 19.80
N VAL A 254 -3.95 -4.63 18.76
CA VAL A 254 -5.38 -4.86 18.55
C VAL A 254 -5.67 -6.35 18.46
N ALA A 255 -4.96 -7.08 17.58
CA ALA A 255 -5.12 -8.52 17.42
C ALA A 255 -4.74 -9.35 18.66
N ARG A 256 -4.02 -8.78 19.63
CA ARG A 256 -3.62 -9.46 20.88
C ARG A 256 -4.56 -9.18 22.03
N CYS A 257 -5.19 -8.00 22.04
CA CYS A 257 -5.94 -7.49 23.18
C CYS A 257 -7.46 -7.47 22.95
N ARG A 258 -7.91 -7.51 21.69
CA ARG A 258 -9.33 -7.42 21.32
C ARG A 258 -9.72 -8.69 20.56
N ASN A 259 -10.69 -9.43 21.12
CA ASN A 259 -11.30 -10.59 20.46
C ASN A 259 -12.63 -10.24 19.77
N ASP A 260 -13.04 -8.98 19.90
CA ASP A 260 -14.30 -8.41 19.42
C ASP A 260 -14.10 -7.47 18.22
N VAL A 261 -12.88 -7.36 17.69
CA VAL A 261 -12.55 -6.53 16.52
C VAL A 261 -11.86 -7.41 15.49
N LEU A 262 -12.37 -7.39 14.26
CA LEU A 262 -11.77 -8.13 13.14
C LEU A 262 -10.82 -7.20 12.38
N VAL A 263 -9.52 -7.47 12.47
CA VAL A 263 -8.50 -6.76 11.67
C VAL A 263 -8.03 -7.65 10.54
N ILE A 264 -8.25 -7.20 9.31
CA ILE A 264 -7.78 -7.87 8.10
C ILE A 264 -6.69 -7.04 7.41
N GLU A 265 -5.78 -7.72 6.75
CA GLU A 265 -4.79 -7.07 5.90
C GLU A 265 -5.39 -6.81 4.53
N GLY A 266 -5.67 -5.54 4.23
CA GLY A 266 -6.19 -5.14 2.94
C GLY A 266 -5.10 -5.12 1.86
N GLY A 267 -5.47 -5.45 0.63
CA GLY A 267 -4.54 -5.42 -0.50
C GLY A 267 -3.48 -6.52 -0.46
N VAL A 268 -3.84 -7.71 0.02
CA VAL A 268 -3.04 -8.94 -0.07
C VAL A 268 -3.80 -9.93 -0.95
N ILE A 269 -3.10 -10.56 -1.90
CA ILE A 269 -3.69 -11.46 -2.89
C ILE A 269 -2.92 -12.78 -2.95
N GLU A 270 -3.64 -13.86 -3.24
CA GLU A 270 -3.04 -15.13 -3.61
C GLU A 270 -2.71 -15.11 -5.11
N VAL A 271 -1.44 -15.29 -5.42
CA VAL A 271 -0.95 -15.32 -6.80
C VAL A 271 -1.20 -16.72 -7.39
N PRO A 272 -1.75 -16.81 -8.60
CA PRO A 272 -2.07 -18.08 -9.23
C PRO A 272 -0.80 -18.83 -9.67
N GLY A 273 -0.88 -20.16 -9.66
CA GLY A 273 0.25 -21.05 -9.94
C GLY A 273 1.13 -21.30 -8.72
N ASP A 274 2.22 -22.05 -8.93
CA ASP A 274 3.21 -22.35 -7.89
C ASP A 274 4.29 -21.26 -7.86
N VAL A 275 3.86 -20.03 -7.56
CA VAL A 275 4.76 -18.87 -7.59
C VAL A 275 5.87 -18.99 -6.55
N ASN A 276 7.09 -18.72 -6.98
CA ASN A 276 8.24 -18.54 -6.11
C ASN A 276 8.84 -17.15 -6.32
N PHE A 277 8.71 -16.30 -5.31
CA PHE A 277 9.26 -14.93 -5.31
C PHE A 277 10.77 -14.88 -5.08
N ASN A 278 11.38 -15.97 -4.61
CA ASN A 278 12.77 -16.06 -4.19
C ASN A 278 13.20 -14.92 -3.24
N PHE A 279 12.25 -14.37 -2.50
CA PHE A 279 12.42 -13.24 -1.59
C PHE A 279 11.30 -13.27 -0.55
N ASN A 280 11.66 -13.17 0.73
CA ASN A 280 10.70 -13.09 1.81
C ASN A 280 10.48 -11.63 2.19
N PHE A 281 9.27 -11.14 1.94
CA PHE A 281 8.82 -9.78 2.26
C PHE A 281 7.70 -9.77 3.32
N GLY A 282 7.60 -10.82 4.12
CA GLY A 282 6.75 -10.89 5.30
C GLY A 282 5.46 -11.70 5.14
N PHE A 283 5.24 -12.34 3.98
CA PHE A 283 4.07 -13.17 3.73
C PHE A 283 4.39 -14.66 3.60
N PRO A 284 3.41 -15.53 3.89
CA PRO A 284 3.44 -16.93 3.50
C PRO A 284 3.66 -17.12 1.98
N PRO A 285 4.12 -18.31 1.54
CA PRO A 285 4.23 -18.63 0.12
C PRO A 285 2.94 -18.31 -0.65
N ARG A 286 3.07 -17.91 -1.91
CA ARG A 286 1.99 -17.56 -2.85
C ARG A 286 1.19 -16.29 -2.54
N LEU A 287 1.36 -15.67 -1.37
CA LEU A 287 0.73 -14.38 -1.05
C LEU A 287 1.63 -13.20 -1.43
N ALA A 288 1.04 -12.16 -2.00
CA ALA A 288 1.72 -10.92 -2.37
C ALA A 288 0.86 -9.69 -2.07
N TYR A 289 1.50 -8.51 -2.07
CA TYR A 289 0.76 -7.25 -2.07
C TYR A 289 0.04 -7.07 -3.41
N ALA A 290 -1.20 -6.56 -3.38
CA ALA A 290 -1.99 -6.29 -4.57
C ALA A 290 -1.37 -5.25 -5.51
N CYS A 291 -0.39 -4.46 -5.06
CA CYS A 291 0.30 -3.52 -5.95
C CYS A 291 1.42 -4.17 -6.78
N MET A 292 1.85 -5.39 -6.44
CA MET A 292 2.90 -6.16 -7.11
C MET A 292 2.42 -6.81 -8.40
#